data_AF-A0A328AXW1-F1
#
_entry.id   AF-A0A328AXW1-F1
#
_cell.length_a   1.000
_cell.length_b   1.000
_cell.length_c   1.000
_cell.angle_alpha   90.00
_cell.angle_beta   90.00
_cell.angle_gamma   90.00
#
_symmetry.space_group_name_H-M   'P 1'
#
loop_
_entity.id
_entity.type
_entity.pdbx_description
1 polymer ?
#
loop_
_entity_poly.entity_id
_entity_poly.type
_entity_poly.pdbx_seq_one_letter_code
_entity_poly.pdbx_strand_id
1 'polypeptide(L)'
;MFHANTERLIEYWASRALPGRAPNRSAIQPADFRQLMPQTFILGREARGLYPVRLAGGLIAELHQLDLRGVNGLALWSERDRLRLQTALEEIRTRPEPLVAVAEVLTDGASLPMEVLFAPLTADDGGPDRYLGLYQPLSMVARLQGRAALELSVRSLRRPGAANEQAPRVRLAAIGGRLIA
;
A
#
# COMPACT_ATOMS: atom_id res chain seq x y z
N MET A 1 -8.35 -3.77 -11.94
CA MET A 1 -8.68 -4.56 -10.74
C MET A 1 -7.38 -4.78 -9.99
N PHE A 2 -7.41 -4.69 -8.66
CA PHE A 2 -6.21 -4.95 -7.83
C PHE A 2 -6.22 -6.41 -7.39
N HIS A 3 -5.12 -6.89 -6.82
CA HIS A 3 -5.12 -8.21 -6.18
C HIS A 3 -6.08 -8.22 -4.98
N ALA A 4 -6.76 -9.34 -4.74
CA ALA A 4 -7.81 -9.45 -3.70
C ALA A 4 -7.33 -9.03 -2.29
N ASN A 5 -6.08 -9.32 -1.93
CA ASN A 5 -5.50 -8.87 -0.66
C ASN A 5 -5.25 -7.35 -0.60
N THR A 6 -4.86 -6.74 -1.73
CA THR A 6 -4.73 -5.29 -1.85
C THR A 6 -6.10 -4.64 -1.69
N GLU A 7 -7.13 -5.16 -2.37
CA GLU A 7 -8.51 -4.70 -2.23
C GLU A 7 -9.00 -4.85 -0.78
N ARG A 8 -8.75 -5.99 -0.16
CA ARG A 8 -9.11 -6.25 1.24
C ARG A 8 -8.49 -5.23 2.19
N LEU A 9 -7.22 -4.86 2.02
CA LEU A 9 -6.57 -3.89 2.91
C LEU A 9 -7.00 -2.44 2.60
N ILE A 10 -7.33 -2.13 1.35
CA ILE A 10 -7.97 -0.87 0.96
C ILE A 10 -9.34 -0.72 1.64
N GLU A 11 -10.20 -1.75 1.55
CA GLU A 11 -11.52 -1.76 2.17
C GLU A 11 -11.42 -1.68 3.69
N TYR A 12 -10.48 -2.41 4.27
CA TYR A 12 -10.16 -2.34 5.70
C TYR A 12 -9.81 -0.91 6.16
N TRP A 13 -8.90 -0.26 5.42
CA TRP A 13 -8.51 1.11 5.69
C TRP A 13 -9.70 2.06 5.54
N ALA A 14 -10.47 1.92 4.45
CA ALA A 14 -11.62 2.77 4.16
C ALA A 14 -12.72 2.68 5.23
N SER A 15 -12.99 1.48 5.75
CA SER A 15 -13.98 1.27 6.82
C SER A 15 -13.64 1.97 8.15
N ARG A 16 -12.40 2.43 8.32
CA ARG A 16 -11.92 3.17 9.51
C ARG A 16 -11.68 4.65 9.23
N ALA A 17 -11.81 5.06 7.98
CA ALA A 17 -11.63 6.43 7.55
C ALA A 17 -12.93 7.21 7.72
N LEU A 18 -12.81 8.53 7.90
CA LEU A 18 -13.93 9.47 7.80
C LEU A 18 -13.82 10.23 6.48
N PRO A 19 -14.91 10.83 5.96
CA PRO A 19 -14.84 11.64 4.75
C PRO A 19 -13.72 12.69 4.81
N GLY A 20 -12.80 12.66 3.84
CA GLY A 20 -11.65 13.55 3.75
C GLY A 20 -10.56 13.36 4.82
N ARG A 21 -10.62 12.31 5.65
CA ARG A 21 -9.69 12.08 6.76
C ARG A 21 -9.15 10.66 6.77
N ALA A 22 -7.84 10.53 6.98
CA ALA A 22 -7.21 9.25 7.24
C ALA A 22 -7.71 8.64 8.58
N PRO A 23 -7.77 7.31 8.71
CA PRO A 23 -7.97 6.64 9.98
C PRO A 23 -6.93 7.04 11.02
N ASN A 24 -7.35 7.09 12.28
CA ASN A 24 -6.38 7.13 13.38
C ASN A 24 -5.59 5.82 13.40
N ARG A 25 -4.27 5.89 13.58
CA ARG A 25 -3.40 4.71 13.68
C ARG A 25 -3.79 3.79 14.85
N SER A 26 -4.44 4.29 15.90
CA SER A 26 -4.96 3.49 17.02
C SER A 26 -6.19 2.66 16.64
N ALA A 27 -6.91 3.03 15.58
CA ALA A 27 -8.04 2.27 15.05
C ALA A 27 -7.61 1.07 14.19
N ILE A 28 -6.32 1.00 13.84
CA ILE A 28 -5.76 -0.11 13.06
C ILE A 28 -5.41 -1.25 14.02
N GLN A 29 -6.12 -2.36 13.87
CA GLN A 29 -5.93 -3.57 14.65
C GLN A 29 -5.32 -4.65 13.73
N PRO A 30 -4.03 -4.97 13.88
CA PRO A 30 -3.36 -5.98 13.03
C PRO A 30 -4.02 -7.36 13.07
N ALA A 31 -4.73 -7.66 14.15
CA ALA A 31 -5.51 -8.87 14.34
C ALA A 31 -6.63 -9.08 13.30
N ASP A 32 -7.08 -8.04 12.62
CA ASP A 32 -8.14 -8.10 11.60
C ASP A 32 -7.63 -8.56 10.22
N PHE A 33 -6.31 -8.46 10.00
CA PHE A 33 -5.66 -8.83 8.74
C PHE A 33 -4.40 -9.68 8.99
N ARG A 34 -4.47 -10.59 9.98
CA ARG A 34 -3.33 -11.44 10.39
C ARG A 34 -2.63 -12.16 9.24
N GLN A 35 -3.40 -12.67 8.28
CA GLN A 35 -2.86 -13.38 7.11
C GLN A 35 -2.01 -12.48 6.20
N LEU A 36 -2.23 -11.17 6.23
CA LEU A 36 -1.47 -10.18 5.45
C LEU A 36 -0.26 -9.66 6.22
N MET A 37 -0.12 -9.93 7.52
CA MET A 37 0.95 -9.38 8.35
C MET A 37 2.36 -9.56 7.79
N PRO A 38 2.75 -10.75 7.27
CA PRO A 38 4.09 -10.91 6.69
C PRO A 38 4.36 -9.96 5.53
N GLN A 39 3.31 -9.54 4.82
CA GLN A 39 3.35 -8.68 3.64
C GLN A 39 3.18 -7.20 3.97
N THR A 40 2.96 -6.83 5.24
CA THR A 40 2.67 -5.43 5.61
C THR A 40 3.89 -4.70 6.15
N PHE A 41 3.91 -3.38 5.98
CA PHE A 41 4.92 -2.50 6.56
C PHE A 41 4.28 -1.22 7.07
N ILE A 42 5.03 -0.47 7.88
CA ILE A 42 4.69 0.90 8.25
C ILE A 42 5.83 1.81 7.86
N LEU A 43 5.52 2.84 7.05
CA LEU A 43 6.42 3.98 6.87
C LEU A 43 6.02 5.09 7.83
N GLY A 44 7.01 5.70 8.47
CA GLY A 44 6.85 7.01 9.05
C GLY A 44 6.89 8.09 7.98
N ARG A 45 6.46 9.29 8.34
CA ARG A 45 6.62 10.50 7.56
C ARG A 45 7.18 11.61 8.44
N GLU A 46 8.51 11.70 8.52
CA GLU A 46 9.21 12.72 9.34
C GLU A 46 9.33 14.05 8.59
N ALA A 47 9.81 14.02 7.35
CA ALA A 47 9.92 15.18 6.47
C ALA A 47 9.58 14.78 5.03
N ARG A 48 9.33 15.77 4.16
CA ARG A 48 9.12 15.49 2.72
C ARG A 48 10.41 14.86 2.19
N GLY A 49 10.32 13.65 1.62
CA GLY A 49 11.49 12.89 1.19
C GLY A 49 12.10 11.97 2.26
N LEU A 50 11.62 12.02 3.52
CA LEU A 50 12.12 11.21 4.64
C LEU A 50 11.01 10.32 5.19
N TYR A 51 11.00 9.06 4.74
CA TYR A 51 9.96 8.07 5.04
C TYR A 51 10.56 6.82 5.71
N PRO A 52 11.01 6.89 6.97
CA PRO A 52 11.68 5.76 7.62
C PRO A 52 10.73 4.57 7.77
N VAL A 53 11.18 3.38 7.39
CA VAL A 53 10.47 2.12 7.69
C VAL A 53 10.48 1.93 9.20
N ARG A 54 9.30 1.88 9.81
CA ARG A 54 9.11 1.65 11.25
C ARG A 54 8.89 0.19 11.57
N LEU A 55 8.25 -0.53 10.66
CA LEU A 55 7.92 -1.95 10.79
C LEU A 55 7.91 -2.58 9.40
N ALA A 56 8.41 -3.80 9.29
CA ALA A 56 8.34 -4.63 8.10
C ALA A 56 7.97 -6.07 8.51
N GLY A 57 7.00 -6.65 7.81
CA GLY A 57 6.61 -8.05 7.99
C GLY A 57 7.68 -9.01 7.45
N GLY A 58 7.55 -10.30 7.81
CA GLY A 58 8.53 -11.33 7.49
C GLY A 58 8.83 -11.49 6.00
N LEU A 59 7.80 -11.46 5.13
CA LEU A 59 8.01 -11.55 3.68
C LEU A 59 8.83 -10.37 3.15
N ILE A 60 8.61 -9.17 3.70
CA ILE A 60 9.35 -7.97 3.27
C ILE A 60 10.81 -8.06 3.73
N ALA A 61 11.04 -8.49 4.97
CA ALA A 61 12.38 -8.70 5.50
C ALA A 61 13.14 -9.78 4.69
N GLU A 62 12.50 -10.89 4.37
CA GLU A 62 13.05 -11.96 3.53
C GLU A 62 13.34 -11.50 2.10
N LEU A 63 12.44 -10.70 1.51
CA LEU A 63 12.60 -10.19 0.15
C LEU A 63 13.80 -9.25 0.03
N HIS A 64 13.99 -8.36 1.00
CA HIS A 64 15.08 -7.38 0.96
C HIS A 64 16.39 -7.88 1.56
N GLN A 65 16.37 -8.90 2.44
CA GLN A 65 17.55 -9.43 3.14
C GLN A 65 18.37 -8.36 3.89
N LEU A 66 17.68 -7.33 4.38
CA LEU A 66 18.25 -6.19 5.07
C LEU A 66 17.43 -5.89 6.34
N ASP A 67 18.08 -5.34 7.36
CA ASP A 67 17.34 -4.67 8.43
C ASP A 67 16.79 -3.34 7.89
N LEU A 68 15.49 -3.35 7.59
CA LEU A 68 14.83 -2.18 7.04
C LEU A 68 14.53 -1.11 8.09
N ARG A 69 14.67 -1.38 9.39
CA ARG A 69 14.29 -0.41 10.42
C ARG A 69 15.08 0.90 10.27
N GLY A 70 14.37 2.01 10.10
CA GLY A 70 14.97 3.33 9.91
C GLY A 70 15.45 3.62 8.48
N VAL A 71 15.54 2.61 7.61
CA VAL A 71 15.84 2.81 6.18
C VAL A 71 14.76 3.69 5.57
N ASN A 72 15.16 4.69 4.78
CA ASN A 72 14.21 5.53 4.07
C ASN A 72 13.51 4.69 2.99
N GLY A 73 12.18 4.58 3.06
CA GLY A 73 11.39 3.77 2.14
C GLY A 73 11.55 4.16 0.67
N LEU A 74 11.90 5.42 0.36
CA LEU A 74 12.23 5.84 -1.00
C LEU A 74 13.51 5.19 -1.54
N ALA A 75 14.46 4.83 -0.67
CA ALA A 75 15.71 4.20 -1.09
C ALA A 75 15.50 2.78 -1.67
N LEU A 76 14.37 2.14 -1.35
CA LEU A 76 13.98 0.83 -1.90
C LEU A 76 13.53 0.92 -3.37
N TRP A 77 13.29 2.13 -3.88
CA TRP A 77 12.85 2.38 -5.24
C TRP A 77 14.00 2.89 -6.10
N SER A 78 13.91 2.58 -7.39
CA SER A 78 14.87 3.06 -8.40
C SER A 78 14.96 4.59 -8.37
N GLU A 79 16.15 5.13 -8.62
CA GLU A 79 16.41 6.56 -8.47
C GLU A 79 15.45 7.43 -9.30
N ARG A 80 15.13 6.98 -10.52
CA ARG A 80 14.18 7.64 -11.43
C ARG A 80 12.76 7.75 -10.87
N ASP A 81 12.37 6.81 -10.00
CA ASP A 81 11.00 6.71 -9.49
C ASP A 81 10.82 7.40 -8.13
N ARG A 82 11.92 7.73 -7.42
CA ARG A 82 11.88 8.32 -6.07
C ARG A 82 11.07 9.60 -6.01
N LEU A 83 11.34 10.56 -6.91
CA LEU A 83 10.64 11.85 -6.93
C LEU A 83 9.14 11.69 -7.26
N ARG A 84 8.83 10.78 -8.19
CA ARG A 84 7.45 10.48 -8.59
C ARG A 84 6.67 9.87 -7.42
N LEU A 85 7.26 8.90 -6.73
CA LEU A 85 6.63 8.27 -5.57
C LEU A 85 6.50 9.25 -4.40
N GLN A 86 7.54 10.03 -4.10
CA GLN A 86 7.49 11.07 -3.07
C GLN A 86 6.34 12.04 -3.32
N THR A 87 6.20 12.54 -4.56
CA THR A 87 5.12 13.45 -4.93
C THR A 87 3.76 12.82 -4.68
N ALA A 88 3.58 11.56 -5.12
CA ALA A 88 2.32 10.84 -4.91
C ALA A 88 2.02 10.59 -3.42
N LEU A 89 3.03 10.27 -2.60
CA LEU A 89 2.89 10.09 -1.15
C LEU A 89 2.45 11.39 -0.46
N GLU A 90 2.99 12.54 -0.86
CA GLU A 90 2.57 13.84 -0.31
C GLU A 90 1.17 14.26 -0.78
N GLU A 91 0.79 13.91 -2.01
CA GLU A 91 -0.57 14.13 -2.53
C GLU A 91 -1.60 13.36 -1.70
N ILE A 92 -1.40 12.05 -1.50
CA ILE A 92 -2.32 11.24 -0.69
C ILE A 92 -2.28 11.58 0.81
N ARG A 93 -1.21 12.22 1.29
CA ARG A 93 -1.15 12.76 2.66
C ARG A 93 -2.09 13.96 2.81
N THR A 94 -2.10 14.83 1.80
CA THR A 94 -2.86 16.09 1.79
C THR A 94 -4.34 15.86 1.47
N ARG A 95 -4.63 14.87 0.62
CA ARG A 95 -5.97 14.39 0.32
C ARG A 95 -6.02 12.89 0.65
N PRO A 96 -6.37 12.53 1.90
CA PRO A 96 -6.31 11.15 2.39
C PRO A 96 -7.03 10.13 1.51
N GLU A 97 -6.26 9.35 0.77
CA GLU A 97 -6.71 8.21 -0.01
C GLU A 97 -5.59 7.17 -0.14
N PRO A 98 -5.88 5.90 -0.48
CA PRO A 98 -4.84 4.91 -0.73
C PRO A 98 -4.14 5.14 -2.07
N LEU A 99 -2.85 4.80 -2.13
CA LEU A 99 -2.04 4.75 -3.35
C LEU A 99 -1.57 3.32 -3.58
N VAL A 100 -1.76 2.80 -4.79
CA VAL A 100 -1.19 1.52 -5.21
C VAL A 100 -0.16 1.76 -6.30
N ALA A 101 1.10 1.47 -6.01
CA ALA A 101 2.15 1.39 -7.01
C ALA A 101 2.17 -0.02 -7.61
N VAL A 102 1.88 -0.12 -8.91
CA VAL A 102 2.17 -1.34 -9.67
C VAL A 102 3.64 -1.26 -10.05
N ALA A 103 4.42 -2.21 -9.56
CA ALA A 103 5.87 -2.19 -9.62
C ALA A 103 6.45 -3.51 -10.13
N GLU A 104 7.71 -3.47 -10.52
CA GLU A 104 8.57 -4.65 -10.63
C GLU A 104 9.58 -4.62 -9.51
N VAL A 105 9.72 -5.74 -8.80
CA VAL A 105 10.89 -6.02 -7.98
C VAL A 105 11.99 -6.48 -8.92
N LEU A 106 13.14 -5.82 -8.89
CA LEU A 106 14.32 -6.19 -9.66
C LEU A 106 15.32 -6.89 -8.73
N THR A 107 15.83 -8.03 -9.18
CA THR A 107 16.91 -8.79 -8.54
C THR A 107 18.00 -9.04 -9.58
N ASP A 108 19.11 -9.66 -9.18
CA ASP A 108 20.12 -10.11 -10.12
C ASP A 108 19.57 -11.20 -11.06
N GLY A 109 19.30 -10.83 -12.31
CA GLY A 109 18.85 -11.75 -13.37
C GLY A 109 17.37 -12.16 -13.34
N ALA A 110 16.55 -11.66 -12.40
CA ALA A 110 15.11 -11.94 -12.35
C ALA A 110 14.27 -10.74 -11.92
N SER A 111 13.00 -10.72 -12.31
CA SER A 111 12.02 -9.74 -11.83
C SER A 111 10.73 -10.39 -11.33
N LEU A 112 10.00 -9.66 -10.50
CA LEU A 112 8.71 -10.08 -9.96
C LEU A 112 7.71 -8.92 -10.01
N PRO A 113 6.56 -9.06 -10.68
CA PRO A 113 5.51 -8.06 -10.64
C PRO A 113 4.88 -8.00 -9.24
N MET A 114 4.62 -6.78 -8.76
CA MET A 114 4.11 -6.53 -7.41
C MET A 114 3.16 -5.33 -7.38
N GLU A 115 2.18 -5.37 -6.49
CA GLU A 115 1.46 -4.19 -6.01
C GLU A 115 2.06 -3.75 -4.67
N VAL A 116 2.35 -2.46 -4.53
CA VAL A 116 2.73 -1.84 -3.26
C VAL A 116 1.67 -0.82 -2.86
N LEU A 117 0.91 -1.14 -1.81
CA LEU A 117 -0.07 -0.23 -1.22
C LEU A 117 0.62 0.75 -0.26
N PHE A 118 0.15 1.99 -0.26
CA PHE A 118 0.39 3.00 0.76
C PHE A 118 -0.93 3.63 1.16
N ALA A 119 -1.34 3.45 2.41
CA ALA A 119 -2.59 3.96 2.95
C ALA A 119 -2.28 4.89 4.14
N PRO A 120 -2.60 6.19 4.07
CA PRO A 120 -2.17 7.17 5.06
C PRO A 120 -2.86 6.93 6.41
N LEU A 121 -2.15 7.11 7.51
CA LEU A 121 -2.66 7.02 8.88
C LEU A 121 -2.27 8.28 9.65
N THR A 122 -3.12 8.70 10.58
CA THR A 122 -2.87 9.88 11.44
C THR A 122 -2.76 9.50 12.92
N ALA A 123 -1.97 10.24 13.68
CA ALA A 123 -1.95 10.12 15.15
C ALA A 123 -3.10 10.93 15.79
N ASP A 124 -3.37 12.10 15.23
CA ASP A 124 -4.28 13.14 15.72
C ASP A 124 -4.79 13.99 14.54
N ASP A 125 -5.13 15.25 14.78
CA ASP A 125 -5.60 16.24 13.80
C ASP A 125 -4.47 16.96 13.03
N GLY A 126 -3.19 16.72 13.36
CA GLY A 126 -2.01 17.28 12.68
C GLY A 126 -1.77 16.73 11.26
N GLY A 127 -2.60 15.77 10.83
CA GLY A 127 -2.57 15.14 9.52
C GLY A 127 -1.74 13.86 9.47
N PRO A 128 -1.82 13.10 8.36
CA PRO A 128 -1.20 11.78 8.32
C PRO A 128 0.32 11.82 8.50
N ASP A 129 0.82 11.06 9.47
CA ASP A 129 2.22 10.97 9.88
C ASP A 129 2.85 9.60 9.55
N ARG A 130 2.03 8.68 9.03
CA ARG A 130 2.43 7.31 8.68
C ARG A 130 1.67 6.80 7.47
N TYR A 131 2.20 5.73 6.88
CA TYR A 131 1.52 4.94 5.87
C TYR A 131 1.51 3.48 6.31
N LEU A 132 0.32 2.87 6.35
CA LEU A 132 0.19 1.41 6.33
C LEU A 132 0.43 0.95 4.90
N GLY A 133 1.32 0.00 4.72
CA GLY A 133 1.61 -0.54 3.40
C GLY A 133 1.50 -2.05 3.31
N LEU A 134 1.41 -2.53 2.07
CA LEU A 134 1.34 -3.94 1.70
C LEU A 134 2.24 -4.19 0.50
N TYR A 135 3.07 -5.20 0.55
CA TYR A 135 3.77 -5.80 -0.59
C TYR A 135 2.96 -7.01 -1.03
N GLN A 136 2.32 -6.91 -2.19
CA GLN A 136 1.52 -7.98 -2.75
C GLN A 136 2.16 -8.49 -4.04
N PRO A 137 2.96 -9.57 -3.97
CA PRO A 137 3.43 -10.28 -5.15
C PRO A 137 2.26 -10.67 -6.07
N LEU A 138 2.42 -10.45 -7.38
CA LEU A 138 1.46 -10.85 -8.40
C LEU A 138 1.84 -12.16 -9.10
N SER A 139 2.96 -12.75 -8.71
CA SER A 139 3.35 -14.11 -9.06
C SER A 139 4.14 -14.74 -7.92
N MET A 140 4.53 -16.01 -8.06
CA MET A 140 5.21 -16.74 -6.99
C MET A 140 6.58 -16.12 -6.66
N VAL A 141 6.81 -15.77 -5.39
CA VAL A 141 8.08 -15.22 -4.89
C VAL A 141 9.25 -16.20 -5.13
N ALA A 142 9.00 -17.51 -5.14
CA ALA A 142 10.00 -18.53 -5.44
C ALA A 142 10.73 -18.33 -6.78
N ARG A 143 10.16 -17.56 -7.72
CA ARG A 143 10.80 -17.18 -8.99
C ARG A 143 12.07 -16.34 -8.80
N LEU A 144 12.21 -15.67 -7.66
CA LEU A 144 13.43 -14.94 -7.30
C LEU A 144 14.57 -15.85 -6.86
N GLN A 145 14.30 -17.15 -6.60
CA GLN A 145 15.30 -18.16 -6.21
C GLN A 145 16.15 -17.73 -4.99
N GLY A 146 15.54 -17.03 -4.03
CA GLY A 146 16.21 -16.55 -2.83
C GLY A 146 17.14 -15.35 -3.05
N ARG A 147 17.13 -14.71 -4.22
CA ARG A 147 17.88 -13.46 -4.46
C ARG A 147 17.18 -12.27 -3.80
N ALA A 148 17.98 -11.39 -3.22
CA ALA A 148 17.49 -10.16 -2.61
C ALA A 148 16.95 -9.18 -3.66
N ALA A 149 15.87 -8.47 -3.29
CA ALA A 149 15.40 -7.30 -4.01
C ALA A 149 16.44 -6.18 -4.00
N LEU A 150 16.92 -5.80 -5.18
CA LEU A 150 17.86 -4.70 -5.35
C LEU A 150 17.12 -3.36 -5.37
N GLU A 151 16.04 -3.28 -6.16
CA GLU A 151 15.20 -2.09 -6.23
C GLU A 151 13.79 -2.41 -6.73
N LEU A 152 12.90 -1.46 -6.50
CA LEU A 152 11.54 -1.43 -7.03
C LEU A 152 11.46 -0.41 -8.15
N SER A 153 10.89 -0.78 -9.30
CA SER A 153 10.57 0.19 -10.33
C SER A 153 9.07 0.35 -10.53
N VAL A 154 8.59 1.60 -10.54
CA VAL A 154 7.18 1.94 -10.72
C VAL A 154 6.81 1.79 -12.19
N ARG A 155 5.89 0.86 -12.49
CA ARG A 155 5.22 0.83 -13.80
C ARG A 155 4.06 1.82 -13.85
N SER A 156 3.23 1.86 -12.81
CA SER A 156 2.12 2.82 -12.72
C SER A 156 1.76 3.12 -11.27
N LEU A 157 1.21 4.31 -11.04
CA LEU A 157 0.62 4.70 -9.77
C LEU A 157 -0.90 4.80 -9.96
N ARG A 158 -1.66 4.14 -9.10
CA ARG A 158 -3.11 4.03 -9.19
C ARG A 158 -3.74 4.45 -7.87
N ARG A 159 -4.85 5.19 -7.95
CA ARG A 159 -5.64 5.64 -6.80
C ARG A 159 -6.99 4.94 -6.84
N PRO A 160 -7.31 4.09 -5.85
CA PRO A 160 -8.65 3.50 -5.73
C PRO A 160 -9.73 4.56 -5.44
N GLY A 161 -9.34 5.78 -5.06
CA GLY A 161 -10.20 6.89 -4.66
C GLY A 161 -10.26 7.06 -3.14
N ALA A 162 -10.76 8.21 -2.68
CA ALA A 162 -10.94 8.49 -1.27
C ALA A 162 -11.96 7.52 -0.63
N ALA A 163 -11.71 7.15 0.64
CA ALA A 163 -12.68 6.38 1.40
C ALA A 163 -13.99 7.15 1.53
N ASN A 164 -15.12 6.43 1.38
CA ASN A 164 -16.47 6.96 1.51
C ASN A 164 -16.90 8.02 0.47
N GLU A 165 -16.09 8.28 -0.56
CA GLU A 165 -16.52 9.00 -1.77
C GLU A 165 -17.03 8.06 -2.88
N GLN A 166 -17.00 6.74 -2.62
CA GLN A 166 -17.65 5.79 -3.51
C GLN A 166 -19.15 6.06 -3.50
N ALA A 167 -19.62 6.67 -4.59
CA ALA A 167 -21.02 6.71 -4.98
C ALA A 167 -21.66 5.34 -4.71
N PRO A 168 -22.90 5.31 -4.19
CA PRO A 168 -23.53 4.07 -3.76
C PRO A 168 -23.39 3.04 -4.89
N ARG A 169 -22.63 1.98 -4.63
CA ARG A 169 -22.65 0.79 -5.48
C ARG A 169 -24.06 0.25 -5.37
N VAL A 170 -24.92 0.65 -6.31
CA VAL A 170 -26.23 0.04 -6.51
C VAL A 170 -25.94 -1.42 -6.85
N ARG A 171 -25.92 -2.26 -5.82
CA ARG A 171 -26.08 -3.69 -6.01
C ARG A 171 -27.52 -3.83 -6.46
N LEU A 172 -27.74 -3.96 -7.77
CA LEU A 172 -28.98 -4.48 -8.30
C LEU A 172 -29.14 -5.89 -7.73
N ALA A 173 -29.83 -5.98 -6.58
CA ALA A 173 -30.38 -7.23 -6.12
C ALA A 173 -31.56 -7.53 -7.03
N ALA A 174 -31.36 -8.42 -8.00
CA ALA A 174 -32.47 -9.00 -8.73
C ALA A 174 -33.25 -9.89 -7.76
N ILE A 175 -34.25 -9.33 -7.08
CA ILE A 175 -35.31 -10.12 -6.44
C ILE A 175 -36.41 -10.28 -7.49
N GLY A 176 -36.52 -11.48 -8.05
CA GLY A 176 -37.68 -11.87 -8.85
C GLY A 176 -37.61 -11.64 -10.37
N GLY A 177 -36.44 -11.81 -10.97
CA GLY A 177 -36.28 -12.18 -12.40
C GLY A 177 -37.35 -11.67 -13.36
N ARG A 178 -37.39 -10.37 -13.63
CA ARG A 178 -38.04 -9.83 -14.83
C ARG A 178 -37.49 -8.45 -15.17
N LEU A 179 -36.71 -8.38 -16.24
CA LEU A 179 -36.40 -7.14 -16.95
C LEU A 179 -37.67 -6.70 -17.67
N ILE A 180 -38.14 -5.49 -17.39
CA ILE A 180 -39.07 -4.78 -18.28
C ILE A 180 -38.23 -3.76 -19.04
N ALA A 181 -38.42 -3.77 -20.36
CA ALA A 181 -37.68 -3.00 -21.36
C ALA A 181 -37.79 -1.48 -21.18
#